data_AF-A0A5N6X3R9-F1
#
_entry.id   AF-A0A5N6X3R9-F1
#
_cell.length_a   1.000
_cell.length_b   1.000
_cell.length_c   1.000
_cell.angle_alpha   90.00
_cell.angle_beta   90.00
_cell.angle_gamma   90.00
#
_symmetry.space_group_name_H-M   'P 1'
#
loop_
_entity.id
_entity.type
_entity.pdbx_description
1 polymer ?
#
loop_
_entity_poly.entity_id
_entity_poly.type
_entity_poly.pdbx_seq_one_letter_code
_entity_poly.pdbx_strand_id
1 'polypeptide(L)'
;MTTDASFNLQAGVFNTLAALQNTVNGRAVAPDNFSRLPQEIRNMILSYLNSQDIATLRLVSRTFYQLPVFLWYRLLKEEMPWLWEIWSDEHPYFWATMTAEDIKNNGNTVVDPHTSRPTIVSHIIDVQEHLSQWTLPKPPYERTNWYILYRDIKRNWKELKGLRNRERIWNYQEKMLVGLKMHIQDVAI
;
A
#
# COMPACT_ATOMS: atom_id res chain seq x y z
N MET A 1 -8.71 13.16 16.56
CA MET A 1 -7.93 13.29 15.30
C MET A 1 -7.77 14.77 15.02
N THR A 2 -6.59 15.34 15.25
CA THR A 2 -6.30 16.76 15.04
C THR A 2 -6.25 17.06 13.55
N THR A 3 -7.14 17.94 13.11
CA THR A 3 -7.26 18.42 11.73
C THR A 3 -6.07 19.31 11.38
N ASP A 4 -5.22 18.85 10.47
CA ASP A 4 -4.20 19.70 9.86
C ASP A 4 -4.72 20.19 8.50
N ALA A 5 -5.21 21.43 8.45
CA ALA A 5 -5.78 22.06 7.26
C ALA A 5 -4.72 22.36 6.18
N SER A 6 -3.45 22.05 6.43
CA SER A 6 -2.31 22.38 5.57
C SER A 6 -1.86 21.26 4.63
N PHE A 7 -2.45 20.06 4.72
CA PHE A 7 -1.98 18.91 3.94
C PHE A 7 -2.40 19.00 2.47
N ASN A 8 -1.42 18.95 1.56
CA ASN A 8 -1.62 19.04 0.12
C ASN A 8 -0.92 17.88 -0.60
N LEU A 9 -1.68 17.11 -1.39
CA LEU A 9 -1.18 15.97 -2.15
C LEU A 9 -0.17 16.32 -3.25
N GLN A 10 -0.19 17.57 -3.72
CA GLN A 10 0.74 18.10 -4.71
C GLN A 10 1.98 18.75 -4.07
N ALA A 11 2.00 18.91 -2.73
CA ALA A 11 3.14 19.49 -2.06
C ALA A 11 4.38 18.58 -2.20
N GLY A 12 5.53 19.22 -2.39
CA GLY A 12 6.81 18.56 -2.48
C GLY A 12 7.25 17.97 -1.14
N VAL A 13 7.72 16.71 -1.17
CA VAL A 13 8.12 15.96 0.03
C VAL A 13 9.54 16.28 0.52
N PHE A 14 10.39 16.87 -0.32
CA PHE A 14 11.82 17.08 -0.03
C PHE A 14 12.15 18.57 0.21
N ASN A 15 12.99 18.84 1.22
CA ASN A 15 13.45 20.19 1.57
C ASN A 15 14.27 20.84 0.44
N THR A 16 14.01 22.12 0.18
CA THR A 16 14.58 22.96 -0.90
C THR A 16 16.07 23.31 -0.74
N LEU A 17 16.75 22.84 0.30
CA LEU A 17 18.13 23.23 0.60
C LEU A 17 19.14 22.81 -0.50
N ALA A 18 18.78 21.86 -1.37
CA ALA A 18 19.59 21.48 -2.52
C ALA A 18 19.44 22.39 -3.75
N ALA A 19 18.41 23.26 -3.79
CA ALA A 19 18.18 24.19 -4.89
C ALA A 19 19.10 25.44 -4.85
N LEU A 20 19.85 25.64 -3.76
CA LEU A 20 20.73 26.79 -3.58
C LEU A 20 22.14 26.60 -4.17
N GLN A 21 22.46 25.45 -4.76
CA GLN A 21 23.77 25.20 -5.38
C GLN A 21 23.71 25.35 -6.90
N ASN A 22 23.44 26.56 -7.38
CA ASN A 22 23.60 26.93 -8.79
C ASN A 22 25.06 27.20 -9.18
N THR A 23 26.02 26.93 -8.30
CA THR A 23 27.45 27.13 -8.55
C THR A 23 28.24 25.88 -8.18
N VAL A 24 28.65 25.11 -9.18
CA VAL A 24 29.82 24.23 -9.08
C VAL A 24 30.91 24.93 -9.89
N ASN A 25 31.96 25.39 -9.22
CA ASN A 25 33.14 26.01 -9.83
C ASN A 25 32.88 27.28 -10.68
N GLY A 26 31.92 28.13 -10.29
CA GLY A 26 31.72 29.45 -10.92
C GLY A 26 31.11 29.45 -12.33
N ARG A 27 30.73 28.30 -12.90
CA ARG A 27 29.95 28.22 -14.14
C ARG A 27 28.47 28.10 -13.84
N ALA A 28 27.66 28.97 -14.44
CA ALA A 28 26.21 28.84 -14.45
C ALA A 28 25.83 27.49 -15.07
N VAL A 29 25.23 26.60 -14.28
CA VAL A 29 24.69 25.34 -14.79
C VAL A 29 23.59 25.70 -15.80
N ALA A 30 23.64 25.10 -16.99
CA ALA A 30 22.60 25.29 -17.99
C ALA A 30 21.22 25.06 -17.35
N PRO A 31 20.25 25.96 -17.54
CA PRO A 31 18.94 25.83 -16.91
C PRO A 31 18.31 24.51 -17.35
N ASP A 32 17.83 23.73 -16.39
CA ASP A 32 17.18 22.46 -16.63
C ASP A 32 16.02 22.64 -17.63
N ASN A 33 16.01 21.89 -18.73
CA ASN A 33 14.97 22.02 -19.76
C ASN A 33 13.56 21.73 -19.20
N PHE A 34 13.45 20.84 -18.21
CA PHE A 34 12.18 20.52 -17.56
C PHE A 34 11.66 21.65 -16.67
N SER A 35 12.51 22.59 -16.26
CA SER A 35 12.10 23.77 -15.47
C SER A 35 11.15 24.69 -16.24
N ARG A 36 11.14 24.61 -17.57
CA ARG A 36 10.24 25.38 -18.45
C ARG A 36 8.82 24.79 -18.52
N LEU A 37 8.63 23.56 -18.02
CA LEU A 37 7.34 22.90 -18.07
C LEU A 37 6.45 23.31 -16.88
N PRO A 38 5.14 23.53 -17.12
CA PRO A 38 4.16 23.67 -16.04
C PRO A 38 4.20 22.47 -15.08
N GLN A 39 3.82 22.70 -13.82
CA GLN A 39 3.86 21.65 -12.79
C GLN A 39 2.95 20.46 -13.14
N GLU A 40 1.85 20.71 -13.82
CA GLU A 40 0.88 19.71 -14.30
C GLU A 40 1.53 18.74 -15.28
N ILE A 41 2.31 19.26 -16.23
CA ILE A 41 3.04 18.44 -17.21
C ILE A 41 4.14 17.63 -16.53
N ARG A 42 4.84 18.23 -15.55
CA ARG A 42 5.83 17.51 -14.73
C ARG A 42 5.19 16.38 -13.91
N ASN A 43 4.03 16.63 -13.31
CA ASN A 43 3.25 15.63 -12.58
C ASN A 43 2.75 14.52 -13.51
N MET A 44 2.33 14.87 -14.73
CA MET A 44 1.94 13.91 -15.75
C MET A 44 3.11 13.00 -16.16
N ILE A 45 4.30 13.56 -16.40
CA ILE A 45 5.51 12.75 -16.65
C ILE A 45 5.74 11.77 -15.49
N LEU A 46 5.72 12.26 -14.24
CA LEU A 46 5.90 11.41 -13.05
C LEU A 46 4.83 10.32 -12.90
N SER A 47 3.62 10.51 -13.43
CA SER A 47 2.56 9.50 -13.37
C SER A 47 2.80 8.29 -14.28
N TYR A 48 3.65 8.42 -15.31
CA TYR A 48 3.96 7.34 -16.25
C TYR A 48 5.23 6.56 -15.94
N LEU A 49 6.02 6.99 -14.96
CA LEU A 49 7.33 6.40 -14.64
C LEU A 49 7.24 5.43 -13.46
N ASN A 50 7.98 4.33 -13.48
CA ASN A 50 8.12 3.48 -12.27
C ASN A 50 9.09 4.14 -11.25
N SER A 51 9.19 3.59 -10.05
CA SER A 51 10.05 4.17 -9.00
C SER A 51 11.54 4.26 -9.38
N GLN A 52 12.04 3.30 -10.16
CA GLN A 52 13.44 3.28 -10.62
C GLN A 52 13.72 4.39 -11.62
N ASP A 53 12.83 4.61 -12.58
CA ASP A 53 12.94 5.68 -13.57
C ASP A 53 12.79 7.05 -12.92
N ILE A 54 11.94 7.16 -11.90
CA ILE A 54 11.82 8.39 -11.10
C ILE A 54 13.11 8.67 -10.33
N ALA A 55 13.73 7.66 -9.73
CA ALA A 55 15.01 7.82 -9.05
C ALA A 55 16.12 8.29 -10.03
N THR A 56 16.17 7.70 -11.22
CA THR A 56 17.10 8.09 -12.29
C THR A 56 16.83 9.52 -12.76
N LEU A 57 15.56 9.86 -13.01
CA LEU A 57 15.14 11.19 -13.44
C LEU A 57 15.55 12.26 -12.41
N ARG A 58 15.46 11.94 -11.12
CA ARG A 58 15.94 12.84 -10.06
C ARG A 58 17.44 13.08 -10.15
N LEU A 59 18.24 12.07 -10.45
CA LEU A 59 19.69 12.25 -10.59
C LEU A 59 20.07 13.11 -11.79
N VAL A 60 19.28 13.05 -12.87
CA VAL A 60 19.55 13.76 -14.12
C VAL A 60 18.99 15.19 -14.11
N SER A 61 17.82 15.40 -13.50
CA SER A 61 17.08 16.66 -13.54
C SER A 61 16.67 17.10 -12.14
N ARG A 62 17.23 18.25 -11.73
CA ARG A 62 16.98 18.86 -10.42
C ARG A 62 15.53 19.30 -10.26
N THR A 63 14.83 19.56 -11.38
CA THR A 63 13.41 19.91 -11.40
C THR A 63 12.52 18.86 -10.75
N PHE A 64 12.93 17.59 -10.70
CA PHE A 64 12.17 16.50 -10.09
C PHE A 64 12.62 16.16 -8.66
N TYR A 65 13.49 16.95 -8.04
CA TYR A 65 13.91 16.71 -6.65
C TYR A 65 12.74 16.70 -5.68
N GLN A 66 11.79 17.61 -5.86
CA GLN A 66 10.53 17.62 -5.13
C GLN A 66 9.52 16.72 -5.82
N LEU A 67 9.18 15.62 -5.16
CA LEU A 67 8.13 14.73 -5.62
C LEU A 67 6.83 15.05 -4.88
N PRO A 68 5.68 15.05 -5.58
CA PRO A 68 4.38 15.25 -4.96
C PRO A 68 3.97 14.01 -4.15
N VAL A 69 3.16 14.20 -3.11
CA VAL A 69 2.73 13.12 -2.21
C VAL A 69 1.87 12.08 -2.94
N PHE A 70 1.00 12.49 -3.88
CA PHE A 70 0.12 11.56 -4.61
C PHE A 70 0.88 10.45 -5.36
N LEU A 71 2.12 10.73 -5.75
CA LEU A 71 2.97 9.77 -6.46
C LEU A 71 3.16 8.49 -5.63
N TRP A 72 3.34 8.63 -4.32
CA TRP A 72 3.58 7.50 -3.44
C TRP A 72 2.35 6.63 -3.23
N TYR A 73 1.15 7.21 -3.33
CA TYR A 73 -0.10 6.42 -3.37
C TYR A 73 -0.15 5.53 -4.61
N ARG A 74 0.18 6.10 -5.77
CA ARG A 74 0.26 5.33 -7.02
C ARG A 74 1.29 4.20 -6.92
N LEU A 75 2.50 4.52 -6.44
CA LEU A 75 3.56 3.52 -6.27
C LEU A 75 3.19 2.44 -5.25
N LEU A 76 2.47 2.77 -4.16
CA LEU A 76 1.92 1.78 -3.24
C LEU A 76 0.97 0.81 -3.95
N LYS A 77 0.04 1.34 -4.76
CA LYS A 77 -0.93 0.52 -5.49
C LYS A 77 -0.26 -0.37 -6.55
N GLU A 78 0.73 0.15 -7.26
CA GLU A 78 1.43 -0.57 -8.34
C GLU A 78 2.45 -1.59 -7.81
N GLU A 79 3.24 -1.22 -6.79
CA GLU A 79 4.33 -2.07 -6.30
C GLU A 79 3.97 -2.94 -5.11
N MET A 80 2.88 -2.60 -4.40
CA MET A 80 2.41 -3.33 -3.23
C MET A 80 0.90 -3.60 -3.32
N PRO A 81 0.41 -4.25 -4.40
CA PRO A 81 -1.02 -4.46 -4.63
C PRO A 81 -1.68 -5.31 -3.53
N TRP A 82 -0.90 -6.13 -2.81
CA TRP A 82 -1.35 -6.91 -1.66
C TRP A 82 -1.78 -6.05 -0.45
N LEU A 83 -1.55 -4.73 -0.47
CA LEU A 83 -2.11 -3.75 0.47
C LEU A 83 -3.44 -3.23 -0.05
N TRP A 84 -4.35 -4.14 -0.37
CA TRP A 84 -5.60 -3.82 -1.07
C TRP A 84 -6.51 -2.91 -0.24
N GLU A 85 -6.36 -2.86 1.09
CA GLU A 85 -7.14 -1.99 1.99
C GLU A 85 -6.96 -0.49 1.70
N ILE A 86 -5.90 -0.10 0.99
CA ILE A 86 -5.66 1.32 0.66
C ILE A 86 -6.46 1.79 -0.57
N TRP A 87 -6.93 0.87 -1.40
CA TRP A 87 -7.57 1.19 -2.68
C TRP A 87 -8.89 0.46 -2.94
N SER A 88 -9.21 -0.60 -2.18
CA SER A 88 -10.53 -1.23 -2.17
C SER A 88 -11.40 -0.68 -1.04
N ASP A 89 -12.71 -0.72 -1.21
CA ASP A 89 -13.70 -0.47 -0.14
C ASP A 89 -14.34 -1.78 0.36
N GLU A 90 -13.88 -2.92 -0.17
CA GLU A 90 -14.33 -4.24 0.26
C GLU A 90 -13.85 -4.52 1.69
N HIS A 91 -14.68 -5.20 2.46
CA HIS A 91 -14.29 -5.67 3.79
C HIS A 91 -13.45 -6.94 3.62
N PRO A 92 -12.43 -7.17 4.48
CA PRO A 92 -11.69 -8.42 4.41
C PRO A 92 -12.63 -9.58 4.63
N TYR A 93 -12.35 -10.68 3.95
CA TYR A 93 -13.07 -11.92 4.19
C TYR A 93 -12.93 -12.30 5.68
N PHE A 94 -14.04 -12.65 6.33
CA PHE A 94 -14.11 -12.92 7.77
C PHE A 94 -13.01 -13.87 8.27
N TRP A 95 -12.73 -14.94 7.53
CA TRP A 95 -11.69 -15.90 7.91
C TRP A 95 -10.25 -15.36 7.80
N ALA A 96 -10.03 -14.24 7.10
CA ALA A 96 -8.76 -13.55 7.07
C ALA A 96 -8.50 -12.68 8.32
N THR A 97 -9.55 -12.39 9.10
CA THR A 97 -9.48 -11.65 10.36
C THR A 97 -9.56 -12.54 11.60
N MET A 98 -9.76 -13.84 11.43
CA MET A 98 -9.90 -14.80 12.53
C MET A 98 -8.55 -15.36 12.98
N THR A 99 -8.29 -15.35 14.29
CA THR A 99 -7.16 -16.05 14.90
C THR A 99 -7.57 -17.42 15.43
N ALA A 100 -6.58 -18.30 15.67
CA ALA A 100 -6.84 -19.59 16.31
C ALA A 100 -7.38 -19.46 17.74
N GLU A 101 -7.11 -18.33 18.40
CA GLU A 101 -7.63 -18.02 19.73
C GLU A 101 -9.11 -17.61 19.67
N ASP A 102 -9.49 -16.79 18.69
CA ASP A 102 -10.90 -16.40 18.46
C ASP A 102 -11.78 -17.64 18.21
N ILE A 103 -11.27 -18.63 17.49
CA ILE A 103 -11.98 -19.89 17.27
C ILE A 103 -12.16 -20.64 18.59
N LYS A 104 -11.11 -20.78 19.41
CA LYS A 104 -11.21 -21.49 20.69
C LYS A 104 -12.18 -20.83 21.66
N ASN A 105 -12.16 -19.50 21.73
CA ASN A 105 -12.96 -18.73 22.69
C ASN A 105 -14.46 -18.74 22.36
N ASN A 106 -14.81 -18.91 21.09
CA ASN A 106 -16.21 -18.93 20.63
C ASN A 106 -16.82 -20.34 20.58
N GLY A 107 -16.11 -21.35 21.09
CA GLY A 107 -16.58 -22.73 21.14
C GLY A 107 -17.61 -22.96 22.25
N ASN A 108 -18.85 -23.28 21.88
CA ASN A 108 -19.87 -23.76 22.81
C ASN A 108 -19.51 -25.17 23.25
N THR A 109 -19.14 -25.32 24.52
CA THR A 109 -18.87 -26.64 25.10
C THR A 109 -20.14 -27.23 25.69
N VAL A 110 -20.41 -28.49 25.35
CA VAL A 110 -21.41 -29.30 26.05
C VAL A 110 -20.65 -30.33 26.88
N VAL A 111 -21.00 -30.43 28.16
CA VAL A 111 -20.48 -31.48 29.03
C VAL A 111 -21.26 -32.75 28.72
N ASP A 112 -20.59 -33.75 28.16
CA ASP A 112 -21.18 -35.07 27.94
C ASP A 112 -21.34 -35.77 29.31
N PRO A 113 -22.53 -36.27 29.67
CA PRO A 113 -22.74 -37.02 30.90
C PRO A 113 -21.85 -38.26 31.04
N HIS A 114 -21.39 -38.85 29.94
CA HIS A 114 -20.62 -40.09 29.90
C HIS A 114 -19.10 -39.90 29.82
N THR A 115 -18.64 -38.70 29.47
CA THR A 115 -17.22 -38.36 29.47
C THR A 115 -17.04 -37.04 30.22
N SER A 116 -16.29 -37.05 31.33
CA SER A 116 -15.98 -35.85 32.12
C SER A 116 -15.11 -34.81 31.39
N ARG A 117 -15.09 -34.81 30.05
CA ARG A 117 -14.36 -33.88 29.19
C ARG A 117 -15.37 -33.02 28.41
N PRO A 118 -15.25 -31.69 28.48
CA PRO A 118 -16.10 -30.80 27.68
C PRO A 118 -15.82 -31.02 26.19
N THR A 119 -16.87 -31.25 25.40
CA THR A 119 -16.79 -31.39 23.95
C THR A 119 -17.31 -30.11 23.30
N ILE A 120 -16.54 -29.51 22.38
CA ILE A 120 -16.97 -28.32 21.63
C ILE A 120 -17.99 -28.76 20.57
N VAL A 121 -19.23 -28.27 20.66
CA VAL A 121 -20.35 -28.70 19.80
C VAL A 121 -20.61 -27.72 18.67
N SER A 122 -20.37 -26.42 18.87
CA SER A 122 -20.56 -25.40 17.84
C SER A 122 -19.71 -24.17 18.12
N HIS A 123 -19.55 -23.30 17.13
CA HIS A 123 -18.95 -21.98 17.29
C HIS A 123 -20.01 -20.93 16.91
N ILE A 124 -20.24 -19.93 17.76
CA ILE A 124 -21.08 -18.77 17.42
C ILE A 124 -20.18 -17.56 17.38
N ILE A 125 -20.06 -16.94 16.21
CA ILE A 125 -19.23 -15.74 16.01
C ILE A 125 -20.09 -14.70 15.30
N ASP A 126 -20.21 -13.51 15.90
CA ASP A 126 -20.77 -12.36 15.21
C ASP A 126 -19.75 -11.82 14.22
N VAL A 127 -20.00 -12.08 12.94
CA VAL A 127 -19.12 -11.67 11.83
C VAL A 127 -19.01 -10.15 11.74
N GLN A 128 -20.11 -9.42 11.97
CA GLN A 128 -20.14 -7.97 11.80
C GLN A 128 -19.42 -7.27 12.95
N GLU A 129 -19.67 -7.71 14.17
CA GLU A 129 -18.95 -7.22 15.34
C GLU A 129 -17.44 -7.49 15.19
N HIS A 130 -17.05 -8.72 14.83
CA HIS A 130 -15.65 -9.07 14.65
C HIS A 130 -14.96 -8.21 13.58
N LEU A 131 -15.58 -8.06 12.41
CA LEU A 131 -15.03 -7.22 11.35
C LEU A 131 -14.87 -5.78 11.82
N SER A 132 -15.86 -5.20 12.50
CA SER A 132 -15.78 -3.82 12.99
C SER A 132 -14.61 -3.57 13.95
N GLN A 133 -14.25 -4.57 14.77
CA GLN A 133 -13.13 -4.49 15.71
C GLN A 133 -11.77 -4.69 15.04
N TRP A 134 -11.71 -5.56 14.03
CA TRP A 134 -10.45 -5.99 13.41
C TRP A 134 -10.07 -5.23 12.14
N THR A 135 -11.02 -4.57 11.49
CA THR A 135 -10.74 -3.75 10.30
C THR A 135 -10.29 -2.36 10.72
N LEU A 136 -9.07 -1.99 10.33
CA LEU A 136 -8.68 -0.59 10.38
C LEU A 136 -9.47 0.19 9.32
N PRO A 137 -9.96 1.39 9.63
CA PRO A 137 -10.61 2.23 8.63
C PRO A 137 -9.60 2.56 7.54
N LYS A 138 -10.07 2.54 6.29
CA LYS A 138 -9.29 2.91 5.12
C LYS A 138 -8.64 4.28 5.34
N PRO A 139 -7.31 4.41 5.13
CA PRO A 139 -6.64 5.69 5.27
C PRO A 139 -7.25 6.73 4.32
N PRO A 140 -7.63 7.93 4.81
CA PRO A 140 -8.22 8.95 3.97
C PRO A 140 -7.23 9.42 2.89
N TYR A 141 -7.62 9.33 1.62
CA TYR A 141 -6.76 9.65 0.49
C TYR A 141 -6.12 11.04 0.59
N GLU A 142 -6.94 12.04 0.88
CA GLU A 142 -6.54 13.44 0.92
C GLU A 142 -5.73 13.84 2.16
N ARG A 143 -5.61 12.97 3.17
CA ARG A 143 -4.98 13.32 4.46
C ARG A 143 -3.86 12.38 4.87
N THR A 144 -3.65 11.32 4.09
CA THR A 144 -2.62 10.33 4.38
C THR A 144 -1.30 10.75 3.76
N ASN A 145 -0.24 10.84 4.56
CA ASN A 145 1.11 11.04 4.05
C ASN A 145 1.62 9.75 3.40
N TRP A 146 1.28 9.57 2.13
CA TRP A 146 1.62 8.39 1.34
C TRP A 146 3.13 8.16 1.21
N TYR A 147 3.94 9.23 1.27
CA TYR A 147 5.39 9.10 1.28
C TYR A 147 5.90 8.38 2.53
N ILE A 148 5.46 8.82 3.71
CA ILE A 148 5.89 8.22 4.97
C ILE A 148 5.50 6.74 4.98
N LEU A 149 4.26 6.42 4.59
CA LEU A 149 3.78 5.05 4.51
C LEU A 149 4.64 4.19 3.57
N TYR A 150 4.82 4.62 2.31
CA TYR A 150 5.62 3.90 1.32
C TYR A 150 7.07 3.70 1.81
N ARG A 151 7.70 4.77 2.29
CA ARG A 151 9.09 4.77 2.78
C ARG A 151 9.25 3.80 3.95
N ASP A 152 8.36 3.86 4.93
CA ASP A 152 8.50 3.09 6.16
C ASP A 152 8.23 1.60 5.92
N ILE A 153 7.31 1.26 5.01
CA ILE A 153 7.12 -0.14 4.57
C ILE A 153 8.38 -0.65 3.86
N LYS A 154 8.89 0.07 2.86
CA LYS A 154 10.09 -0.35 2.11
C LYS A 154 11.32 -0.45 3.02
N ARG A 155 11.49 0.49 3.95
CA ARG A 155 12.63 0.51 4.89
C ARG A 155 12.60 -0.67 5.86
N ASN A 156 11.43 -1.00 6.39
CA ASN A 156 11.29 -2.05 7.41
C ASN A 156 10.84 -3.40 6.83
N TRP A 157 10.88 -3.57 5.50
CA TRP A 157 10.30 -4.72 4.80
C TRP A 157 10.69 -6.09 5.38
N LYS A 158 11.96 -6.23 5.79
CA LYS A 158 12.48 -7.49 6.35
C LYS A 158 11.78 -7.91 7.65
N GLU A 159 11.31 -6.95 8.43
CA GLU A 159 10.68 -7.13 9.73
C GLU A 159 9.16 -7.35 9.61
N LEU A 160 8.55 -6.89 8.50
CA LEU A 160 7.12 -6.96 8.24
C LEU A 160 6.70 -8.35 7.70
N LYS A 161 6.87 -9.39 8.54
CA LYS A 161 6.56 -10.79 8.18
C LYS A 161 5.13 -10.97 7.67
N GLY A 162 4.17 -10.25 8.25
CA GLY A 162 2.76 -10.27 7.81
C GLY A 162 2.58 -9.78 6.38
N LEU A 163 3.18 -8.64 6.03
CA LEU A 163 3.10 -8.10 4.67
C LEU A 163 3.81 -8.97 3.64
N ARG A 164 4.95 -9.56 4.00
CA ARG A 164 5.65 -10.53 3.15
C ARG A 164 4.82 -11.79 2.89
N ASN A 165 4.08 -12.26 3.90
CA ASN A 165 3.15 -13.37 3.70
C ASN A 165 2.00 -12.96 2.76
N ARG A 166 1.48 -11.73 2.89
CA ARG A 166 0.45 -11.20 1.98
C ARG A 166 0.95 -11.09 0.53
N GLU A 167 2.15 -10.55 0.31
CA GLU A 167 2.80 -10.53 -1.02
C GLU A 167 2.88 -11.95 -1.60
N ARG A 168 3.36 -12.92 -0.80
CA ARG A 168 3.47 -14.32 -1.25
C ARG A 168 2.11 -14.91 -1.67
N ILE A 169 1.07 -14.69 -0.88
CA ILE A 169 -0.29 -15.17 -1.17
C ILE A 169 -0.84 -14.49 -2.43
N TRP A 170 -0.68 -13.16 -2.52
CA TRP A 170 -1.11 -12.38 -3.68
C TRP A 170 -0.48 -12.90 -4.98
N ASN A 171 0.85 -13.06 -4.99
CA ASN A 171 1.58 -13.57 -6.15
C ASN A 171 1.16 -15.00 -6.53
N TYR A 172 0.79 -15.83 -5.54
CA TYR A 172 0.25 -17.15 -5.80
C TYR A 172 -1.11 -17.07 -6.49
N GLN A 173 -2.01 -16.21 -6.01
CA GLN A 173 -3.33 -16.02 -6.60
C GLN A 173 -3.26 -15.44 -8.02
N GLU A 174 -2.41 -14.44 -8.26
CA GLU A 174 -2.22 -13.90 -9.62
C GLU A 174 -1.77 -14.96 -10.62
N LYS A 175 -0.80 -15.81 -10.24
CA LYS A 175 -0.34 -16.91 -11.10
C LYS A 175 -1.45 -17.91 -11.41
N MET A 176 -2.27 -18.23 -10.42
CA MET A 176 -3.44 -19.11 -10.61
C MET A 176 -4.45 -18.48 -11.57
N LEU A 177 -4.77 -17.19 -11.42
CA LEU A 177 -5.69 -16.48 -12.30
C LEU A 177 -5.19 -16.42 -13.75
N VAL A 178 -3.90 -16.15 -13.94
CA VAL A 178 -3.27 -16.19 -15.28
C VAL A 178 -3.39 -17.58 -15.89
N GLY A 179 -3.08 -18.64 -15.12
CA GLY A 179 -3.21 -20.02 -15.60
C GLY A 179 -4.65 -20.39 -15.99
N LEU A 180 -5.64 -20.01 -15.17
CA LEU A 180 -7.05 -20.23 -15.49
C LEU A 180 -7.47 -19.49 -16.76
N LYS A 181 -7.03 -18.23 -16.93
CA LYS A 181 -7.34 -17.44 -18.12
C LYS A 181 -6.79 -18.08 -19.39
N MET A 182 -5.57 -18.59 -19.35
CA MET A 182 -4.97 -19.33 -20.47
C MET A 182 -5.80 -20.57 -20.81
N HIS A 183 -6.15 -21.39 -19.81
CA HIS A 183 -6.97 -22.59 -20.03
C HIS A 183 -8.37 -22.29 -20.59
N ILE A 184 -9.02 -21.21 -20.15
CA ILE A 184 -10.33 -20.80 -20.67
C ILE A 184 -10.21 -20.39 -22.16
N GLN A 185 -9.13 -19.71 -22.53
CA GLN A 185 -8.89 -19.30 -23.91
C GLN A 185 -8.59 -20.50 -24.82
N ASP A 186 -7.83 -21.49 -24.33
CA ASP A 186 -7.50 -22.70 -25.09
C ASP A 186 -8.72 -23.60 -25.36
N VAL A 187 -9.72 -23.59 -24.46
CA VAL A 187 -10.97 -24.37 -24.60
C VAL A 187 -12.02 -23.67 -25.48
N ALA A 188 -11.88 -22.37 -25.72
CA ALA A 188 -12.80 -21.57 -26.52
C ALA A 188 -12.45 -21.53 -28.03
N ILE A 189 -11.40 -22.23 -28.45
CA ILE A 189 -10.95 -22.42 -29.85
C ILE A 189 -11.24 -23.87 -30.26
#